data_AF-A0A948KHW7-F1
#
_entry.id   AF-A0A948KHW7-F1
#
_cell.length_a   1.000
_cell.length_b   1.000
_cell.length_c   1.000
_cell.angle_alpha   90.00
_cell.angle_beta   90.00
_cell.angle_gamma   90.00
#
_symmetry.space_group_name_H-M   'P 1'
#
loop_
_entity.id
_entity.type
_entity.pdbx_description
1 polymer ?
#
loop_
_entity_poly.entity_id
_entity_poly.type
_entity_poly.pdbx_seq_one_letter_code
_entity_poly.pdbx_strand_id
1 'polypeptide(L)'
;MNLDKWLLAKLAKNIGTIFKVYQLNKINILWSNKRVQKDMPLTSIAELSYITKDLSNKFYVGIDNSKVRNALAEYYGGSGVGMNLGGVRCGNMLGYQVKGIGNNGLSSEKSTFKHSNGSLSLLDAVSEAIYSEIINLISPVGANWVYGIVSTGENSAYCDYSGKGINKLTKGALLMREASFRPAHLMRNHSLMQESLKQFSIKDFERIKLLTGDLVKLIGQNNIDLMMKNCVASIAKQFSFTRAVRLCHGSMSPSNISITGRWIDVGASSFISDCNNYISSNNQVSFLDEPKEALNYIIECENIINKNENRKPNPQSIERFFWSEFNKYFAHSIVWTMGFDVNHHSNLTWDQLSVAREADKFINKYGQASRSDDYKFDKYFINIILPEYMKYISSRKSFLTEIVKEKQKNEVASEKYTIVNGFLRALKRNILPSVIAKSTLSPYISSEIYTSEEIGERIEEIFSFFKDIANGFNTETINIIKTDKVDILFNATHYTFSVKEAHNTIHAETKIHEYLQREKIEIFGVDITKRIICMTKLIQDFCLRIQSFDERA
;
A
#
# COMPACT_ATOMS: atom_id res chain seq x y z
N MET A 1 0.62 -22.37 -7.37
CA MET A 1 -0.62 -21.82 -6.76
C MET A 1 -0.22 -21.00 -5.54
N ASN A 2 -0.81 -19.81 -5.33
CA ASN A 2 -0.52 -18.97 -4.16
C ASN A 2 -0.82 -19.74 -2.85
N LEU A 3 0.14 -19.76 -1.90
CA LEU A 3 0.00 -20.44 -0.61
C LEU A 3 -1.27 -20.01 0.13
N ASP A 4 -1.57 -18.72 0.12
CA ASP A 4 -2.74 -18.15 0.80
C ASP A 4 -4.06 -18.74 0.25
N LYS A 5 -4.20 -18.76 -1.08
CA LYS A 5 -5.38 -19.34 -1.76
C LYS A 5 -5.48 -20.84 -1.52
N TRP A 6 -4.34 -21.55 -1.53
CA TRP A 6 -4.30 -22.99 -1.29
C TRP A 6 -4.75 -23.34 0.12
N LEU A 7 -4.24 -22.63 1.14
CA LEU A 7 -4.63 -22.84 2.53
C LEU A 7 -6.12 -22.56 2.73
N LEU A 8 -6.64 -21.45 2.20
CA LEU A 8 -8.07 -21.15 2.28
C LEU A 8 -8.93 -22.26 1.67
N ALA A 9 -8.55 -22.77 0.50
CA ALA A 9 -9.30 -23.85 -0.16
C ALA A 9 -9.26 -25.16 0.63
N LYS A 10 -8.10 -25.52 1.21
CA LYS A 10 -7.92 -26.78 1.94
C LYS A 10 -8.50 -26.76 3.35
N LEU A 11 -8.57 -25.59 3.98
CA LEU A 11 -9.01 -25.41 5.36
C LEU A 11 -10.41 -24.77 5.46
N ALA A 12 -11.11 -24.58 4.33
CA ALA A 12 -12.39 -23.89 4.22
C ALA A 12 -13.43 -24.32 5.27
N LYS A 13 -13.49 -25.63 5.58
CA LYS A 13 -14.41 -26.23 6.56
C LYS A 13 -14.31 -25.59 7.95
N ASN A 14 -13.12 -25.19 8.36
CA ASN A 14 -12.85 -24.62 9.69
C ASN A 14 -12.64 -23.09 9.65
N ILE A 15 -12.69 -22.50 8.46
CA ILE A 15 -12.40 -21.08 8.23
C ILE A 15 -13.68 -20.27 8.02
N GLY A 16 -14.83 -20.88 7.72
CA GLY A 16 -16.00 -20.07 7.41
C GLY A 16 -17.32 -20.82 7.33
N THR A 17 -18.35 -20.07 6.95
CA THR A 17 -19.69 -20.59 6.65
C THR A 17 -20.10 -20.24 5.23
N ILE A 18 -20.97 -21.05 4.64
CA ILE A 18 -21.46 -20.83 3.27
C ILE A 18 -22.75 -20.01 3.30
N PHE A 19 -22.85 -19.03 2.40
CA PHE A 19 -24.05 -18.23 2.18
C PHE A 19 -24.36 -18.09 0.69
N LYS A 20 -25.62 -17.82 0.37
CA LYS A 20 -26.11 -17.68 -1.02
C LYS A 20 -25.98 -16.24 -1.50
N VAL A 21 -25.54 -16.11 -2.74
CA VAL A 21 -25.41 -14.83 -3.45
C VAL A 21 -26.00 -14.96 -4.85
N TYR A 22 -26.46 -13.84 -5.40
CA TYR A 22 -27.24 -13.74 -6.63
C TYR A 22 -26.55 -12.79 -7.61
N GLN A 23 -26.50 -13.14 -8.88
CA GLN A 23 -25.83 -12.31 -9.88
C GLN A 23 -26.57 -10.99 -10.06
N LEU A 24 -25.84 -9.90 -10.31
CA LEU A 24 -26.44 -8.63 -10.73
C LEU A 24 -27.10 -8.77 -12.11
N ASN A 25 -28.27 -8.18 -12.30
CA ASN A 25 -28.97 -8.15 -13.61
C ASN A 25 -28.24 -7.29 -14.64
N LYS A 26 -27.66 -6.18 -14.18
CA LYS A 26 -26.87 -5.26 -15.01
C LYS A 26 -25.47 -5.19 -14.41
N ILE A 27 -24.50 -5.74 -15.13
CA ILE A 27 -23.10 -5.73 -14.72
C ILE A 27 -22.44 -4.53 -15.38
N ASN A 28 -22.04 -3.55 -14.57
CA ASN A 28 -21.29 -2.39 -15.01
C ASN A 28 -19.87 -2.45 -14.44
N ILE A 29 -18.91 -2.91 -15.25
CA ILE A 29 -17.50 -2.95 -14.89
C ILE A 29 -16.94 -1.52 -14.98
N LEU A 30 -16.47 -0.99 -13.85
CA LEU A 30 -15.85 0.33 -13.78
C LEU A 30 -14.35 0.28 -14.05
N TRP A 31 -13.68 -0.79 -13.63
CA TRP A 31 -12.25 -0.99 -13.87
C TRP A 31 -11.88 -2.46 -13.83
N SER A 32 -10.89 -2.84 -14.65
CA SER A 32 -10.29 -4.18 -14.67
C SER A 32 -8.78 -4.06 -14.74
N ASN A 33 -8.09 -4.77 -13.86
CA ASN A 33 -6.65 -4.73 -13.78
C ASN A 33 -6.02 -5.63 -14.85
N LYS A 34 -5.69 -5.05 -16.01
CA LYS A 34 -5.11 -5.78 -17.15
C LYS A 34 -3.80 -6.49 -16.81
N ARG A 35 -3.05 -6.04 -15.80
CA ARG A 35 -1.75 -6.64 -15.41
C ARG A 35 -1.90 -8.03 -14.82
N VAL A 36 -2.96 -8.27 -14.04
CA VAL A 36 -3.21 -9.54 -13.35
C VAL A 36 -4.39 -10.32 -13.91
N GLN A 37 -5.18 -9.71 -14.80
CA GLN A 37 -6.31 -10.38 -15.45
C GLN A 37 -5.86 -11.57 -16.31
N LYS A 38 -4.69 -11.47 -16.96
CA LYS A 38 -4.09 -12.56 -17.75
C LYS A 38 -3.81 -13.83 -16.94
N ASP A 39 -3.67 -13.70 -15.61
CA ASP A 39 -3.36 -14.80 -14.70
C ASP A 39 -4.64 -15.36 -14.04
N MET A 40 -5.81 -14.81 -14.38
CA MET A 40 -7.10 -15.33 -13.93
C MET A 40 -7.57 -16.46 -14.84
N PRO A 41 -8.06 -17.60 -14.30
CA PRO A 41 -8.72 -18.62 -15.09
C PRO A 41 -10.17 -18.21 -15.46
N LEU A 42 -10.63 -17.03 -15.04
CA LEU A 42 -11.95 -16.49 -15.39
C LEU A 42 -11.87 -15.72 -16.71
N THR A 43 -12.92 -15.79 -17.52
CA THR A 43 -13.01 -15.02 -18.77
C THR A 43 -13.21 -13.53 -18.50
N SER A 44 -13.89 -13.20 -17.40
CA SER A 44 -14.14 -11.82 -17.00
C SER A 44 -14.40 -11.71 -15.50
N ILE A 45 -14.05 -10.56 -14.91
CA ILE A 45 -14.46 -10.22 -13.53
C ILE A 45 -15.98 -10.13 -13.37
N ALA A 46 -16.74 -10.02 -14.47
CA ALA A 46 -18.20 -10.11 -14.47
C ALA A 46 -18.71 -11.40 -13.81
N GLU A 47 -17.94 -12.49 -13.90
CA GLU A 47 -18.26 -13.79 -13.28
C GLU A 47 -18.25 -13.75 -11.73
N LEU A 48 -17.74 -12.68 -11.13
CA LEU A 48 -17.71 -12.45 -9.68
C LEU A 48 -18.77 -11.42 -9.23
N SER A 49 -19.63 -10.94 -10.13
CA SER A 49 -20.59 -9.86 -9.86
C SER A 49 -21.87 -10.37 -9.17
N TYR A 50 -21.72 -10.84 -7.94
CA TYR A 50 -22.79 -11.39 -7.11
C TYR A 50 -22.98 -10.57 -5.83
N ILE A 51 -24.22 -10.49 -5.34
CA ILE A 51 -24.58 -9.84 -4.05
C ILE A 51 -25.57 -10.68 -3.25
N THR A 52 -25.73 -10.40 -1.96
CA THR A 52 -26.79 -11.01 -1.14
C THR A 52 -28.15 -10.43 -1.49
N LYS A 53 -29.20 -11.23 -1.26
CA LYS A 53 -30.59 -10.79 -1.44
C LYS A 53 -30.94 -9.61 -0.53
N ASP A 54 -30.37 -9.57 0.68
CA ASP A 54 -30.60 -8.48 1.62
C ASP A 54 -30.04 -7.14 1.12
N LEU A 55 -28.84 -7.15 0.52
CA LEU A 55 -28.26 -5.95 -0.09
C LEU A 55 -29.13 -5.47 -1.27
N SER A 56 -29.56 -6.42 -2.11
CA SER A 56 -30.47 -6.15 -3.23
C SER A 56 -31.77 -5.49 -2.77
N ASN A 57 -32.44 -6.06 -1.77
CA ASN A 57 -33.68 -5.51 -1.21
C ASN A 57 -33.47 -4.13 -0.57
N LYS A 58 -32.38 -3.96 0.17
CA LYS A 58 -32.10 -2.72 0.92
C LYS A 58 -31.85 -1.52 0.01
N PHE A 59 -31.16 -1.74 -1.10
CA PHE A 59 -30.73 -0.67 -2.01
C PHE A 59 -31.38 -0.74 -3.40
N TYR A 60 -32.39 -1.60 -3.57
CA TYR A 60 -33.09 -1.83 -4.83
C TYR A 60 -32.15 -2.17 -6.01
N VAL A 61 -31.09 -2.93 -5.73
CA VAL A 61 -30.13 -3.37 -6.75
C VAL A 61 -30.67 -4.62 -7.44
N GLY A 62 -30.86 -4.57 -8.75
CA GLY A 62 -31.46 -5.68 -9.51
C GLY A 62 -30.59 -6.94 -9.54
N ILE A 63 -31.17 -8.08 -9.17
CA ILE A 63 -30.51 -9.41 -9.18
C ILE A 63 -31.28 -10.43 -10.03
N ASP A 64 -30.55 -11.42 -10.54
CA ASP A 64 -31.09 -12.57 -11.24
C ASP A 64 -31.31 -13.71 -10.23
N ASN A 65 -32.56 -13.96 -9.86
CA ASN A 65 -32.91 -15.01 -8.90
C ASN A 65 -32.63 -16.43 -9.41
N SER A 66 -32.45 -16.61 -10.73
CA SER A 66 -32.10 -17.91 -11.33
C SER A 66 -30.60 -18.21 -11.24
N LYS A 67 -29.76 -17.18 -11.11
CA LYS A 67 -28.29 -17.31 -11.07
C LYS A 67 -27.77 -17.16 -9.64
N VAL A 68 -27.77 -18.27 -8.93
CA VAL A 68 -27.35 -18.36 -7.53
C VAL A 68 -25.97 -19.03 -7.43
N ARG A 69 -25.12 -18.52 -6.53
CA ARG A 69 -23.86 -19.16 -6.15
C ARG A 69 -23.73 -19.24 -4.64
N ASN A 70 -22.90 -20.18 -4.20
CA ASN A 70 -22.43 -20.27 -2.83
C ASN A 70 -21.12 -19.49 -2.70
N ALA A 71 -21.04 -18.67 -1.66
CA ALA A 71 -19.84 -17.95 -1.25
C ALA A 71 -19.47 -18.35 0.18
N LEU A 72 -18.17 -18.35 0.49
CA LEU A 72 -17.65 -18.59 1.84
C LEU A 72 -17.44 -17.26 2.57
N ALA A 73 -18.08 -17.11 3.73
CA ALA A 73 -17.85 -16.05 4.69
C ALA A 73 -16.82 -16.51 5.73
N GLU A 74 -15.68 -15.82 5.80
CA GLU A 74 -14.56 -16.21 6.66
C GLU A 74 -14.77 -15.78 8.12
N TYR A 75 -14.69 -16.75 9.05
CA TYR A 75 -14.49 -16.55 10.48
C TYR A 75 -13.04 -16.21 10.78
N TYR A 76 -12.83 -15.15 11.53
CA TYR A 76 -11.50 -14.82 12.05
C TYR A 76 -11.60 -13.89 13.27
N GLY A 77 -10.51 -13.81 14.02
CA GLY A 77 -10.41 -13.07 15.27
C GLY A 77 -9.18 -12.17 15.37
N GLY A 78 -8.75 -11.89 16.59
CA GLY A 78 -7.64 -10.98 16.90
C GLY A 78 -8.06 -9.53 17.15
N SER A 79 -7.08 -8.70 17.56
CA SER A 79 -7.29 -7.28 17.83
C SER A 79 -7.78 -6.53 16.59
N GLY A 80 -8.55 -5.46 16.77
CA GLY A 80 -9.05 -4.63 15.66
C GLY A 80 -10.22 -5.20 14.84
N VAL A 81 -10.63 -6.46 15.03
CA VAL A 81 -11.84 -7.04 14.36
C VAL A 81 -13.15 -6.49 14.93
N GLY A 82 -13.08 -5.79 16.07
CA GLY A 82 -14.22 -5.12 16.70
C GLY A 82 -15.16 -6.12 17.36
N MET A 83 -16.45 -6.05 17.03
CA MET A 83 -17.49 -6.97 17.52
C MET A 83 -17.95 -7.97 16.44
N ASN A 84 -17.29 -8.01 15.29
CA ASN A 84 -17.68 -8.85 14.16
C ASN A 84 -17.11 -10.26 14.30
N LEU A 85 -17.77 -11.27 13.70
CA LEU A 85 -17.30 -12.66 13.71
C LEU A 85 -16.28 -12.99 12.61
N GLY A 86 -15.94 -12.00 11.78
CA GLY A 86 -15.03 -12.15 10.64
C GLY A 86 -15.33 -11.15 9.53
N GLY A 87 -15.24 -11.60 8.28
CA GLY A 87 -15.35 -10.75 7.10
C GLY A 87 -16.77 -10.38 6.71
N VAL A 88 -17.45 -9.52 7.48
CA VAL A 88 -18.90 -9.20 7.41
C VAL A 88 -19.45 -8.86 6.02
N ARG A 89 -18.63 -8.28 5.15
CA ARG A 89 -19.04 -7.80 3.81
C ARG A 89 -18.22 -8.42 2.69
N CYS A 90 -17.65 -9.59 2.95
CA CYS A 90 -16.81 -10.32 2.00
C CYS A 90 -17.40 -11.71 1.72
N GLY A 91 -17.23 -12.17 0.49
CA GLY A 91 -17.53 -13.54 0.11
C GLY A 91 -16.43 -14.10 -0.78
N ASN A 92 -15.91 -15.28 -0.40
CA ASN A 92 -14.95 -16.00 -1.24
C ASN A 92 -15.68 -16.94 -2.19
N MET A 93 -15.44 -16.80 -3.49
CA MET A 93 -15.99 -17.70 -4.52
C MET A 93 -15.00 -17.80 -5.69
N LEU A 94 -14.95 -18.97 -6.34
CA LEU A 94 -14.08 -19.23 -7.50
C LEU A 94 -12.58 -18.91 -7.26
N GLY A 95 -12.11 -18.94 -6.01
CA GLY A 95 -10.72 -18.61 -5.65
C GLY A 95 -10.44 -17.10 -5.49
N TYR A 96 -11.49 -16.28 -5.46
CA TYR A 96 -11.43 -14.82 -5.31
C TYR A 96 -12.26 -14.35 -4.14
N GLN A 97 -11.94 -13.18 -3.61
CA GLN A 97 -12.73 -12.49 -2.59
C GLN A 97 -13.46 -11.31 -3.22
N VAL A 98 -14.77 -11.24 -3.00
CA VAL A 98 -15.62 -10.10 -3.40
C VAL A 98 -15.99 -9.33 -2.14
N LYS A 99 -15.56 -8.07 -2.05
CA LYS A 99 -15.88 -7.15 -0.96
C LYS A 99 -17.01 -6.21 -1.40
N GLY A 100 -17.92 -5.90 -0.47
CA GLY A 100 -19.16 -5.16 -0.77
C GLY A 100 -20.33 -6.05 -1.19
N ILE A 101 -20.21 -7.37 -0.98
CA ILE A 101 -21.17 -8.38 -1.43
C ILE A 101 -22.52 -8.32 -0.71
N GLY A 102 -22.62 -7.57 0.40
CA GLY A 102 -23.75 -7.60 1.31
C GLY A 102 -23.41 -8.31 2.63
N ASN A 103 -24.31 -8.18 3.60
CA ASN A 103 -24.15 -8.79 4.91
C ASN A 103 -24.25 -10.32 4.77
N ASN A 104 -23.24 -11.03 5.27
CA ASN A 104 -23.13 -12.48 5.17
C ASN A 104 -23.46 -13.22 6.48
N GLY A 105 -24.07 -12.53 7.45
CA GLY A 105 -24.45 -13.10 8.75
C GLY A 105 -23.34 -13.08 9.80
N LEU A 106 -22.18 -12.48 9.51
CA LEU A 106 -21.08 -12.34 10.48
C LEU A 106 -21.04 -10.97 11.20
N SER A 107 -21.96 -10.05 10.88
CA SER A 107 -22.11 -8.79 11.63
C SER A 107 -22.66 -9.05 13.03
N SER A 108 -22.21 -8.31 14.04
CA SER A 108 -22.94 -8.26 15.32
C SER A 108 -23.91 -7.09 15.34
N GLU A 109 -24.85 -7.13 16.28
CA GLU A 109 -25.78 -6.03 16.56
C GLU A 109 -25.07 -4.73 16.99
N LYS A 110 -23.82 -4.85 17.48
CA LYS A 110 -22.98 -3.72 17.92
C LYS A 110 -22.02 -3.22 16.82
N SER A 111 -22.08 -3.76 15.61
CA SER A 111 -21.26 -3.31 14.48
C SER A 111 -21.65 -1.89 14.06
N THR A 112 -20.67 -1.08 13.65
CA THR A 112 -20.96 0.28 13.16
C THR A 112 -21.89 0.22 11.95
N PHE A 113 -22.75 1.23 11.80
CA PHE A 113 -23.77 1.30 10.74
C PHE A 113 -23.18 1.12 9.34
N LYS A 114 -21.97 1.67 9.08
CA LYS A 114 -21.24 1.53 7.81
C LYS A 114 -20.86 0.07 7.51
N HIS A 115 -20.48 -0.72 8.52
CA HIS A 115 -19.99 -2.09 8.34
C HIS A 115 -21.11 -3.13 8.41
N SER A 116 -22.16 -2.88 9.18
CA SER A 116 -23.27 -3.83 9.37
C SER A 116 -24.18 -3.98 8.14
N ASN A 117 -24.21 -2.98 7.25
CA ASN A 117 -25.08 -3.00 6.07
C ASN A 117 -24.53 -3.83 4.90
N GLY A 118 -23.25 -4.24 4.93
CA GLY A 118 -22.65 -5.11 3.91
C GLY A 118 -22.21 -4.43 2.60
N SER A 119 -22.46 -3.13 2.43
CA SER A 119 -22.06 -2.38 1.23
C SER A 119 -20.59 -1.93 1.28
N LEU A 120 -20.08 -1.56 0.10
CA LEU A 120 -18.79 -0.90 -0.08
C LEU A 120 -19.01 0.33 -0.95
N SER A 121 -18.54 1.49 -0.50
CA SER A 121 -18.63 2.70 -1.30
C SER A 121 -17.64 2.65 -2.47
N LEU A 122 -18.00 3.28 -3.59
CA LEU A 122 -17.11 3.37 -4.74
C LEU A 122 -15.78 4.06 -4.39
N LEU A 123 -15.83 5.09 -3.54
CA LEU A 123 -14.64 5.78 -3.03
C LEU A 123 -13.70 4.82 -2.28
N ASP A 124 -14.22 3.99 -1.37
CA ASP A 124 -13.42 3.00 -0.65
C ASP A 124 -12.82 1.97 -1.63
N ALA A 125 -13.58 1.53 -2.64
CA ALA A 125 -13.15 0.55 -3.64
C ALA A 125 -12.02 1.09 -4.53
N VAL A 126 -12.17 2.32 -5.05
CA VAL A 126 -11.16 2.99 -5.89
C VAL A 126 -9.89 3.28 -5.08
N SER A 127 -10.03 3.75 -3.84
CA SER A 127 -8.89 3.97 -2.95
C SER A 127 -8.11 2.68 -2.71
N GLU A 128 -8.79 1.56 -2.44
CA GLU A 128 -8.13 0.27 -2.24
C GLU A 128 -7.46 -0.25 -3.51
N ALA A 129 -8.07 -0.05 -4.69
CA ALA A 129 -7.46 -0.41 -5.97
C ALA A 129 -6.17 0.38 -6.26
N ILE A 130 -6.19 1.70 -6.08
CA ILE A 130 -5.03 2.58 -6.28
C ILE A 130 -3.88 2.16 -5.36
N TYR A 131 -4.14 2.02 -4.05
CA TYR A 131 -3.08 1.66 -3.10
C TYR A 131 -2.59 0.22 -3.27
N SER A 132 -3.45 -0.72 -3.67
CA SER A 132 -3.02 -2.09 -4.02
C SER A 132 -2.00 -2.06 -5.15
N GLU A 133 -2.26 -1.29 -6.22
CA GLU A 133 -1.34 -1.16 -7.34
C GLU A 133 -0.04 -0.45 -6.96
N ILE A 134 -0.12 0.66 -6.22
CA ILE A 134 1.06 1.40 -5.76
C ILE A 134 1.95 0.48 -4.93
N ILE A 135 1.38 -0.20 -3.92
CA ILE A 135 2.16 -1.07 -3.02
C ILE A 135 2.77 -2.23 -3.80
N ASN A 136 2.05 -2.85 -4.73
CA ASN A 136 2.60 -3.93 -5.55
C ASN A 136 3.68 -3.47 -6.51
N LEU A 137 3.67 -2.20 -6.93
CA LEU A 137 4.69 -1.63 -7.78
C LEU A 137 5.98 -1.32 -7.03
N ILE A 138 5.89 -0.77 -5.81
CA ILE A 138 7.06 -0.23 -5.10
C ILE A 138 7.57 -1.12 -3.97
N SER A 139 6.69 -1.89 -3.33
CA SER A 139 7.01 -2.59 -2.10
C SER A 139 7.57 -3.98 -2.35
N PRO A 140 8.58 -4.44 -1.58
CA PRO A 140 9.26 -5.70 -1.84
C PRO A 140 8.42 -6.98 -1.61
N VAL A 141 7.31 -6.88 -0.89
CA VAL A 141 6.39 -8.01 -0.64
C VAL A 141 5.03 -7.76 -1.28
N GLY A 142 4.54 -6.53 -1.20
CA GLY A 142 3.36 -6.08 -1.94
C GLY A 142 2.06 -6.14 -1.14
N ALA A 143 0.94 -6.04 -1.85
CA ALA A 143 -0.41 -6.11 -1.33
C ALA A 143 -1.21 -7.19 -2.07
N ASN A 144 -2.35 -7.59 -1.52
CA ASN A 144 -3.28 -8.42 -2.27
C ASN A 144 -3.74 -7.68 -3.53
N TRP A 145 -3.67 -8.38 -4.65
CA TRP A 145 -4.09 -7.83 -5.93
C TRP A 145 -5.59 -7.54 -5.95
N VAL A 146 -5.93 -6.36 -6.47
CA VAL A 146 -7.29 -6.03 -6.89
C VAL A 146 -7.40 -6.31 -8.39
N TYR A 147 -8.36 -7.16 -8.74
CA TYR A 147 -8.63 -7.56 -10.13
C TYR A 147 -9.60 -6.61 -10.83
N GLY A 148 -10.49 -5.95 -10.09
CA GLY A 148 -11.38 -4.96 -10.68
C GLY A 148 -12.47 -4.46 -9.75
N ILE A 149 -13.26 -3.54 -10.30
CA ILE A 149 -14.36 -2.85 -9.63
C ILE A 149 -15.62 -2.96 -10.50
N VAL A 150 -16.73 -3.34 -9.89
CA VAL A 150 -18.06 -3.37 -10.52
C VAL A 150 -19.01 -2.47 -9.76
N SER A 151 -19.79 -1.65 -10.46
CA SER A 151 -20.80 -0.77 -9.83
C SER A 151 -21.98 -1.57 -9.29
N THR A 152 -22.52 -1.15 -8.14
CA THR A 152 -23.80 -1.63 -7.62
C THR A 152 -24.92 -0.58 -7.69
N GLY A 153 -24.67 0.58 -8.31
CA GLY A 153 -25.65 1.67 -8.49
C GLY A 153 -25.32 2.97 -7.72
N GLU A 154 -26.14 4.01 -7.93
CA GLU A 154 -25.90 5.38 -7.42
C GLU A 154 -26.21 5.59 -5.94
N ASN A 155 -27.07 4.76 -5.36
CA ASN A 155 -27.54 4.89 -3.96
C ASN A 155 -27.43 3.54 -3.22
N SER A 156 -26.35 2.81 -3.45
CA SER A 156 -26.18 1.42 -3.02
C SER A 156 -25.11 1.22 -1.95
N ALA A 157 -24.53 2.30 -1.42
CA ALA A 157 -23.61 2.25 -0.30
C ALA A 157 -23.66 3.51 0.57
N TYR A 158 -23.10 3.42 1.77
CA TYR A 158 -22.88 4.57 2.66
C TYR A 158 -21.40 4.97 2.67
N CYS A 159 -21.14 6.28 2.69
CA CYS A 159 -19.78 6.82 2.82
C CYS A 159 -19.73 8.12 3.63
N ASP A 160 -19.13 8.04 4.82
CA ASP A 160 -19.05 9.16 5.77
C ASP A 160 -18.08 10.27 5.31
N TYR A 161 -17.21 10.00 4.34
CA TYR A 161 -16.22 10.94 3.81
C TYR A 161 -16.54 11.42 2.39
N SER A 162 -17.76 11.19 1.90
CA SER A 162 -18.20 11.59 0.56
C SER A 162 -18.41 13.10 0.40
N GLY A 163 -18.18 13.91 1.45
CA GLY A 163 -18.56 15.32 1.49
C GLY A 163 -20.06 15.55 1.70
N LYS A 164 -20.91 14.52 1.60
CA LYS A 164 -22.37 14.59 1.79
C LYS A 164 -22.82 14.51 3.25
N GLY A 165 -21.91 14.18 4.16
CA GLY A 165 -22.18 13.97 5.58
C GLY A 165 -22.38 12.50 5.97
N ILE A 166 -22.48 12.25 7.27
CA ILE A 166 -22.55 10.92 7.88
C ILE A 166 -23.86 10.21 7.46
N ASN A 167 -23.79 8.90 7.21
CA ASN A 167 -24.95 8.06 6.85
C ASN A 167 -25.70 8.48 5.56
N LYS A 168 -25.06 9.22 4.63
CA LYS A 168 -25.65 9.49 3.31
C LYS A 168 -25.34 8.37 2.31
N LEU A 169 -26.33 8.11 1.45
CA LEU A 169 -26.19 7.18 0.34
C LEU A 169 -25.28 7.78 -0.74
N THR A 170 -24.49 6.90 -1.34
CA THR A 170 -23.56 7.18 -2.42
C THR A 170 -23.48 5.97 -3.36
N LYS A 171 -22.66 6.10 -4.42
CA LYS A 171 -22.38 5.03 -5.36
C LYS A 171 -21.73 3.86 -4.63
N GLY A 172 -22.28 2.67 -4.81
CA GLY A 172 -21.71 1.44 -4.27
C GLY A 172 -20.91 0.66 -5.30
N ALA A 173 -20.07 -0.24 -4.82
CA ALA A 173 -19.23 -1.08 -5.65
C ALA A 173 -19.02 -2.48 -5.06
N LEU A 174 -18.68 -3.41 -5.94
CA LEU A 174 -17.99 -4.66 -5.62
C LEU A 174 -16.52 -4.50 -5.96
N LEU A 175 -15.66 -4.89 -5.02
CA LEU A 175 -14.22 -4.94 -5.21
C LEU A 175 -13.77 -6.41 -5.28
N MET A 176 -13.26 -6.82 -6.43
CA MET A 176 -12.78 -8.17 -6.67
C MET A 176 -11.29 -8.21 -6.36
N ARG A 177 -10.89 -8.95 -5.32
CA ARG A 177 -9.50 -9.03 -4.88
C ARG A 177 -9.08 -10.47 -4.63
N GLU A 178 -7.77 -10.65 -4.47
CA GLU A 178 -7.20 -11.92 -4.09
C GLU A 178 -7.70 -12.38 -2.71
N ALA A 179 -8.23 -13.61 -2.66
CA ALA A 179 -8.53 -14.28 -1.41
C ALA A 179 -7.22 -14.65 -0.70
N SER A 180 -7.15 -14.44 0.62
CA SER A 180 -5.94 -14.70 1.37
C SER A 180 -6.17 -15.29 2.76
N PHE A 181 -5.36 -16.29 3.09
CA PHE A 181 -5.16 -16.75 4.46
C PHE A 181 -4.38 -15.69 5.26
N ARG A 182 -4.65 -15.59 6.56
CA ARG A 182 -4.27 -14.43 7.40
C ARG A 182 -3.99 -14.90 8.83
N PRO A 183 -3.13 -14.19 9.58
CA PRO A 183 -2.94 -14.43 11.01
C PRO A 183 -4.26 -14.52 11.78
N ALA A 184 -5.22 -13.62 11.49
CA ALA A 184 -6.53 -13.59 12.15
C ALA A 184 -7.33 -14.90 12.05
N HIS A 185 -7.13 -15.73 11.02
CA HIS A 185 -7.82 -17.02 10.91
C HIS A 185 -7.42 -17.99 12.03
N LEU A 186 -6.16 -17.88 12.48
CA LEU A 186 -5.57 -18.67 13.57
C LEU A 186 -5.83 -18.06 14.95
N MET A 187 -6.50 -16.91 15.02
CA MET A 187 -6.79 -16.20 16.26
C MET A 187 -8.24 -16.38 16.69
N ARG A 188 -8.43 -16.32 18.01
CA ARG A 188 -9.76 -16.33 18.60
C ARG A 188 -10.44 -14.99 18.43
N ASN A 189 -11.76 -15.02 18.32
CA ASN A 189 -12.56 -13.81 18.26
C ASN A 189 -12.91 -13.34 19.69
N HIS A 190 -12.30 -12.24 20.13
CA HIS A 190 -12.51 -11.72 21.49
C HIS A 190 -13.96 -11.29 21.76
N SER A 191 -14.72 -10.91 20.73
CA SER A 191 -16.12 -10.52 20.85
C SER A 191 -17.01 -11.68 21.30
N LEU A 192 -16.59 -12.92 21.00
CA LEU A 192 -17.26 -14.15 21.43
C LEU A 192 -16.97 -14.51 22.90
N MET A 193 -16.06 -13.80 23.58
CA MET A 193 -15.76 -14.03 25.00
C MET A 193 -16.75 -13.34 25.96
N GLN A 194 -17.73 -12.60 25.44
CA GLN A 194 -18.82 -12.04 26.26
C GLN A 194 -19.75 -13.14 26.76
N GLU A 195 -20.26 -12.98 27.98
CA GLU A 195 -21.05 -14.01 28.70
C GLU A 195 -22.32 -14.43 27.94
N SER A 196 -22.94 -13.51 27.22
CA SER A 196 -24.10 -13.74 26.35
C SER A 196 -23.79 -14.60 25.11
N LEU A 197 -22.52 -14.83 24.78
CA LEU A 197 -22.06 -15.60 23.61
C LEU A 197 -21.19 -16.81 24.01
N LYS A 198 -21.23 -17.24 25.28
CA LYS A 198 -20.43 -18.38 25.80
C LYS A 198 -20.50 -19.65 24.95
N GLN A 199 -21.66 -20.01 24.41
CA GLN A 199 -21.78 -21.17 23.50
C GLN A 199 -21.01 -20.99 22.18
N PHE A 200 -20.90 -19.76 21.67
CA PHE A 200 -20.07 -19.44 20.50
C PHE A 200 -18.58 -19.38 20.85
N SER A 201 -18.22 -19.01 22.09
CA SER A 201 -16.83 -19.02 22.58
C SER A 201 -16.20 -20.42 22.60
N ILE A 202 -16.97 -21.43 23.05
CA ILE A 202 -16.55 -22.83 23.06
C ILE A 202 -16.33 -23.32 21.62
N LYS A 203 -17.28 -23.00 20.73
CA LYS A 203 -17.18 -23.31 19.30
C LYS A 203 -15.99 -22.64 18.63
N ASP A 204 -15.61 -21.42 19.02
CA ASP A 204 -14.43 -20.75 18.46
C ASP A 204 -13.11 -21.36 18.95
N PHE A 205 -13.04 -21.80 20.22
CA PHE A 205 -11.89 -22.57 20.70
C PHE A 205 -11.74 -23.89 19.95
N GLU A 206 -12.83 -24.64 19.79
CA GLU A 206 -12.84 -25.89 19.02
C GLU A 206 -12.48 -25.65 17.56
N ARG A 207 -13.02 -24.61 16.92
CA ARG A 207 -12.67 -24.19 15.57
C ARG A 207 -11.17 -23.96 15.43
N ILE A 208 -10.57 -23.19 16.34
CA ILE A 208 -9.14 -22.90 16.31
C ILE A 208 -8.31 -24.17 16.53
N LYS A 209 -8.69 -25.04 17.47
CA LYS A 209 -7.99 -26.30 17.71
C LYS A 209 -8.04 -27.23 16.49
N LEU A 210 -9.20 -27.35 15.85
CA LEU A 210 -9.37 -28.13 14.62
C LEU A 210 -8.57 -27.51 13.46
N LEU A 211 -8.63 -26.18 13.30
CA LEU A 211 -7.93 -25.46 12.25
C LEU A 211 -6.40 -25.63 12.38
N THR A 212 -5.84 -25.45 13.58
CA THR A 212 -4.39 -25.61 13.79
C THR A 212 -3.98 -27.06 13.58
N GLY A 213 -4.75 -28.03 14.09
CA GLY A 213 -4.46 -29.44 13.89
C GLY A 213 -4.53 -29.86 12.42
N ASP A 214 -5.52 -29.37 11.67
CA ASP A 214 -5.65 -29.64 10.24
C ASP A 214 -4.54 -28.93 9.44
N LEU A 215 -4.12 -27.73 9.83
CA LEU A 215 -2.97 -27.05 9.24
C LEU A 215 -1.68 -27.87 9.45
N VAL A 216 -1.41 -28.34 10.67
CA VAL A 216 -0.24 -29.17 11.00
C VAL A 216 -0.25 -30.47 10.21
N LYS A 217 -1.39 -31.14 10.10
CA LYS A 217 -1.53 -32.35 9.27
C LYS A 217 -1.30 -32.05 7.78
N LEU A 218 -1.78 -30.90 7.31
CA LEU A 218 -1.76 -30.53 5.89
C LEU A 218 -0.35 -30.22 5.38
N ILE A 219 0.42 -29.43 6.14
CA ILE A 219 1.77 -29.01 5.70
C ILE A 219 2.90 -29.69 6.46
N GLY A 220 2.64 -30.31 7.60
CA GLY A 220 3.67 -30.88 8.47
C GLY A 220 4.35 -29.83 9.34
N GLN A 221 4.88 -30.28 10.48
CA GLN A 221 5.39 -29.40 11.53
C GLN A 221 6.56 -28.50 11.09
N ASN A 222 7.55 -29.07 10.41
CA ASN A 222 8.73 -28.32 9.93
C ASN A 222 8.32 -27.20 8.96
N ASN A 223 7.27 -27.41 8.18
CA ASN A 223 6.78 -26.42 7.23
C ASN A 223 5.96 -25.31 7.90
N ILE A 224 5.36 -25.55 9.08
CA ILE A 224 4.76 -24.48 9.89
C ILE A 224 5.84 -23.51 10.37
N ASP A 225 6.93 -24.04 10.93
CA ASP A 225 7.99 -23.18 11.46
C ASP A 225 8.66 -22.39 10.32
N LEU A 226 8.83 -23.02 9.14
CA LEU A 226 9.28 -22.34 7.93
C LEU A 226 8.27 -21.29 7.44
N MET A 227 6.97 -21.59 7.44
CA MET A 227 5.91 -20.64 7.07
C MET A 227 5.92 -19.41 7.99
N MET A 228 6.02 -19.60 9.30
CA MET A 228 6.10 -18.51 10.27
C MET A 228 7.37 -17.69 10.08
N LYS A 229 8.52 -18.33 9.92
CA LYS A 229 9.80 -17.63 9.66
C LYS A 229 9.74 -16.81 8.37
N ASN A 230 9.19 -17.36 7.30
CA ASN A 230 9.02 -16.66 6.03
C ASN A 230 8.05 -15.48 6.17
N CYS A 231 6.95 -15.65 6.91
CA CYS A 231 6.02 -14.56 7.23
C CYS A 231 6.73 -13.42 7.97
N VAL A 232 7.49 -13.74 9.02
CA VAL A 232 8.27 -12.76 9.81
C VAL A 232 9.27 -12.02 8.93
N ALA A 233 10.02 -12.73 8.08
CA ALA A 233 10.97 -12.12 7.15
C ALA A 233 10.27 -11.19 6.15
N SER A 234 9.12 -11.61 5.59
CA SER A 234 8.32 -10.79 4.68
C SER A 234 7.78 -9.54 5.37
N ILE A 235 7.23 -9.65 6.59
CA ILE A 235 6.74 -8.50 7.36
C ILE A 235 7.91 -7.55 7.64
N ALA A 236 9.07 -8.05 8.09
CA ALA A 236 10.25 -7.22 8.33
C ALA A 236 10.68 -6.46 7.06
N LYS A 237 10.71 -7.13 5.91
CA LYS A 237 11.06 -6.55 4.61
C LYS A 237 10.03 -5.51 4.15
N GLN A 238 8.74 -5.82 4.26
CA GLN A 238 7.65 -4.92 3.89
C GLN A 238 7.67 -3.65 4.75
N PHE A 239 7.68 -3.80 6.07
CA PHE A 239 7.58 -2.66 6.98
C PHE A 239 8.85 -1.81 7.08
N SER A 240 10.02 -2.40 6.86
CA SER A 240 11.25 -1.62 6.74
C SER A 240 11.20 -0.73 5.50
N PHE A 241 10.74 -1.27 4.37
CA PHE A 241 10.55 -0.48 3.16
C PHE A 241 9.50 0.61 3.35
N THR A 242 8.31 0.27 3.84
CA THR A 242 7.22 1.25 4.00
C THR A 242 7.56 2.31 5.04
N ARG A 243 8.35 1.99 6.06
CA ARG A 243 8.91 2.99 6.99
C ARG A 243 9.83 3.97 6.27
N ALA A 244 10.76 3.47 5.44
CA ALA A 244 11.71 4.32 4.72
C ALA A 244 11.00 5.26 3.74
N VAL A 245 9.99 4.77 3.01
CA VAL A 245 9.23 5.59 2.03
C VAL A 245 8.06 6.36 2.64
N ARG A 246 7.88 6.30 3.97
CA ARG A 246 6.80 6.98 4.71
C ARG A 246 5.40 6.58 4.24
N LEU A 247 5.20 5.30 3.96
CA LEU A 247 3.91 4.72 3.61
C LEU A 247 3.30 4.01 4.82
N CYS A 248 2.18 4.52 5.31
CA CYS A 248 1.44 3.94 6.43
C CYS A 248 0.34 3.01 5.90
N HIS A 249 0.12 1.88 6.55
CA HIS A 249 -1.06 1.06 6.25
C HIS A 249 -2.33 1.75 6.76
N GLY A 250 -2.28 2.32 7.95
CA GLY A 250 -3.34 3.17 8.52
C GLY A 250 -4.53 2.41 9.11
N SER A 251 -4.53 1.08 9.11
CA SER A 251 -5.59 0.27 9.72
C SER A 251 -5.08 -1.11 10.09
N MET A 252 -3.91 -1.15 10.74
CA MET A 252 -3.20 -2.40 10.99
C MET A 252 -4.00 -3.33 11.90
N SER A 253 -4.15 -4.59 11.48
CA SER A 253 -4.82 -5.64 12.26
C SER A 253 -4.35 -7.01 11.76
N PRO A 254 -4.48 -8.10 12.54
CA PRO A 254 -4.12 -9.45 12.10
C PRO A 254 -4.98 -9.94 10.92
N SER A 255 -6.09 -9.25 10.62
CA SER A 255 -6.95 -9.54 9.46
C SER A 255 -6.60 -8.71 8.22
N ASN A 256 -5.64 -7.79 8.34
CA ASN A 256 -5.17 -6.91 7.26
C ASN A 256 -3.74 -7.24 6.79
N ILE A 257 -3.19 -8.38 7.24
CA ILE A 257 -1.94 -8.96 6.73
C ILE A 257 -2.22 -10.41 6.29
N SER A 258 -1.60 -10.86 5.21
CA SER A 258 -1.61 -12.27 4.78
C SER A 258 -0.53 -13.10 5.48
N ILE A 259 -0.65 -14.44 5.50
CA ILE A 259 0.45 -15.27 6.04
C ILE A 259 1.73 -15.17 5.17
N THR A 260 1.64 -14.61 3.96
CA THR A 260 2.79 -14.29 3.10
C THR A 260 3.42 -12.92 3.39
N GLY A 261 2.86 -12.13 4.31
CA GLY A 261 3.34 -10.79 4.69
C GLY A 261 2.83 -9.65 3.81
N ARG A 262 2.03 -9.94 2.78
CA ARG A 262 1.36 -8.94 1.93
C ARG A 262 0.25 -8.23 2.69
N TRP A 263 0.09 -6.94 2.43
CA TRP A 263 -0.98 -6.12 3.02
C TRP A 263 -2.35 -6.38 2.38
N ILE A 264 -3.41 -6.18 3.15
CA ILE A 264 -4.80 -6.38 2.79
C ILE A 264 -5.62 -5.20 3.35
N ASP A 265 -6.69 -4.80 2.66
CA ASP A 265 -7.53 -3.66 3.11
C ASP A 265 -6.75 -2.33 3.17
N VAL A 266 -6.02 -2.06 2.08
CA VAL A 266 -5.14 -0.90 1.92
C VAL A 266 -5.89 0.39 1.54
N GLY A 267 -7.22 0.40 1.65
CA GLY A 267 -8.03 1.60 1.41
C GLY A 267 -7.77 2.70 2.44
N ALA A 268 -7.22 2.36 3.62
CA ALA A 268 -6.80 3.33 4.63
C ALA A 268 -5.34 3.80 4.48
N SER A 269 -4.58 3.18 3.58
CA SER A 269 -3.17 3.49 3.40
C SER A 269 -2.97 4.93 2.93
N SER A 270 -1.87 5.52 3.37
CA SER A 270 -1.50 6.86 2.94
C SER A 270 0.00 7.05 3.09
N PHE A 271 0.56 7.81 2.16
CA PHE A 271 1.84 8.42 2.40
C PHE A 271 1.74 9.48 3.49
N ILE A 272 2.83 9.64 4.21
CA ILE A 272 3.03 10.60 5.28
C ILE A 272 3.98 11.68 4.77
N SER A 273 3.62 12.96 4.99
CA SER A 273 4.34 14.12 4.46
C SER A 273 5.58 14.52 5.26
N ASP A 274 5.73 14.05 6.51
CA ASP A 274 6.87 14.35 7.37
C ASP A 274 7.32 13.12 8.17
N CYS A 275 8.06 13.30 9.26
CA CYS A 275 8.53 12.20 10.11
C CYS A 275 7.78 12.04 11.42
N ASN A 276 6.63 12.69 11.57
CA ASN A 276 5.80 12.51 12.74
C ASN A 276 5.21 11.10 12.80
N ASN A 277 4.96 10.66 14.02
CA ASN A 277 4.35 9.37 14.26
C ASN A 277 2.81 9.47 14.23
N TYR A 278 2.24 9.35 13.04
CA TYR A 278 0.80 9.54 12.84
C TYR A 278 -0.05 8.37 13.32
N ILE A 279 -1.26 8.69 13.79
CA ILE A 279 -2.32 7.73 14.07
C ILE A 279 -3.51 8.09 13.18
N SER A 280 -4.00 7.13 12.39
CA SER A 280 -5.09 7.37 11.43
C SER A 280 -6.46 7.59 12.08
N SER A 281 -6.71 6.96 13.24
CA SER A 281 -7.94 7.14 14.03
C SER A 281 -7.78 6.60 15.46
N ASN A 282 -8.71 6.94 16.35
CA ASN A 282 -8.69 6.47 17.74
C ASN A 282 -8.62 4.92 17.77
N ASN A 283 -7.77 4.37 18.64
CA ASN A 283 -7.50 2.93 18.78
C ASN A 283 -6.79 2.26 17.60
N GLN A 284 -6.22 3.03 16.67
CA GLN A 284 -5.29 2.49 15.66
C GLN A 284 -3.85 2.57 16.13
N VAL A 285 -3.03 1.71 15.55
CA VAL A 285 -1.58 1.67 15.77
C VAL A 285 -0.95 2.90 15.12
N SER A 286 0.05 3.47 15.78
CA SER A 286 0.81 4.57 15.20
C SER A 286 1.72 4.07 14.06
N PHE A 287 2.05 4.93 13.11
CA PHE A 287 2.89 4.60 11.96
C PHE A 287 4.22 3.91 12.36
N LEU A 288 4.90 4.41 13.39
CA LEU A 288 6.16 3.82 13.85
C LEU A 288 5.93 2.50 14.60
N ASP A 289 4.75 2.26 15.16
CA ASP A 289 4.42 1.03 15.89
C ASP A 289 3.84 -0.08 14.99
N GLU A 290 3.40 0.21 13.75
CA GLU A 290 2.84 -0.80 12.84
C GLU A 290 3.74 -2.04 12.68
N PRO A 291 5.08 -1.94 12.55
CA PRO A 291 5.93 -3.12 12.37
C PRO A 291 5.97 -4.01 13.61
N LYS A 292 6.01 -3.40 14.80
CA LYS A 292 5.99 -4.12 16.07
C LYS A 292 4.64 -4.82 16.27
N GLU A 293 3.56 -4.14 15.94
CA GLU A 293 2.23 -4.72 16.08
C GLU A 293 2.02 -5.87 15.08
N ALA A 294 2.48 -5.74 13.84
CA ALA A 294 2.46 -6.83 12.87
C ALA A 294 3.25 -8.07 13.34
N LEU A 295 4.40 -7.87 13.98
CA LEU A 295 5.18 -8.94 14.62
C LEU A 295 4.39 -9.61 15.75
N ASN A 296 3.73 -8.83 16.61
CA ASN A 296 2.92 -9.36 17.71
C ASN A 296 1.84 -10.33 17.20
N TYR A 297 1.23 -10.05 16.05
CA TYR A 297 0.24 -10.95 15.45
C TYR A 297 0.82 -12.32 15.12
N ILE A 298 2.04 -12.37 14.58
CA ILE A 298 2.68 -13.64 14.22
C ILE A 298 3.13 -14.40 15.46
N ILE A 299 3.64 -13.70 16.47
CA ILE A 299 3.96 -14.29 17.78
C ILE A 299 2.71 -14.89 18.41
N GLU A 300 1.57 -14.22 18.33
CA GLU A 300 0.30 -14.76 18.81
C GLU A 300 -0.13 -16.02 18.03
N CYS A 301 -0.01 -16.02 16.70
CA CYS A 301 -0.27 -17.23 15.92
C CYS A 301 0.65 -18.39 16.32
N GLU A 302 1.94 -18.13 16.51
CA GLU A 302 2.91 -19.13 16.96
C GLU A 302 2.52 -19.70 18.33
N ASN A 303 2.16 -18.83 19.27
CA ASN A 303 1.71 -19.22 20.60
C ASN A 303 0.45 -20.09 20.56
N ILE A 304 -0.53 -19.76 19.70
CA ILE A 304 -1.77 -20.53 19.56
C ILE A 304 -1.49 -21.92 18.98
N ILE A 305 -0.69 -22.00 17.91
CA ILE A 305 -0.31 -23.30 17.33
C ILE A 305 0.48 -24.12 18.34
N ASN A 306 1.49 -23.53 18.99
CA ASN A 306 2.31 -24.24 19.97
C ASN A 306 1.49 -24.75 21.15
N LYS A 307 0.53 -23.95 21.64
CA LYS A 307 -0.38 -24.38 22.70
C LYS A 307 -1.23 -25.59 22.27
N ASN A 308 -1.75 -25.60 21.06
CA ASN A 308 -2.61 -26.68 20.57
C ASN A 308 -1.81 -27.96 20.24
N GLU A 309 -0.55 -27.80 19.83
CA GLU A 309 0.36 -28.90 19.50
C GLU A 309 1.30 -29.30 20.65
N ASN A 310 1.05 -28.81 21.88
CA ASN A 310 1.85 -29.09 23.09
C ASN A 310 3.36 -28.78 22.94
N ARG A 311 3.71 -27.71 22.22
CA ARG A 311 5.07 -27.22 22.04
C ARG A 311 5.37 -26.02 22.94
N LYS A 312 6.64 -25.80 23.25
CA LYS A 312 7.11 -24.60 23.97
C LYS A 312 7.37 -23.46 22.96
N PRO A 313 6.70 -22.30 23.08
CA PRO A 313 6.97 -21.15 22.23
C PRO A 313 8.32 -20.52 22.53
N ASN A 314 8.93 -19.85 21.54
CA ASN A 314 10.16 -19.07 21.70
C ASN A 314 10.03 -17.68 21.06
N PRO A 315 9.16 -16.81 21.61
CA PRO A 315 8.89 -15.50 21.03
C PRO A 315 10.14 -14.62 20.93
N GLN A 316 11.11 -14.77 21.84
CA GLN A 316 12.35 -14.01 21.81
C GLN A 316 13.24 -14.36 20.60
N SER A 317 13.16 -15.59 20.09
CA SER A 317 13.86 -15.98 18.86
C SER A 317 13.24 -15.30 17.64
N ILE A 318 11.91 -15.30 17.55
CA ILE A 318 11.17 -14.64 16.48
C ILE A 318 11.41 -13.13 16.49
N GLU A 319 11.34 -12.48 17.65
CA GLU A 319 11.57 -11.05 17.78
C GLU A 319 12.99 -10.64 17.37
N ARG A 320 14.02 -11.38 17.83
CA ARG A 320 15.40 -11.13 17.41
C ARG A 320 15.59 -11.31 15.90
N PHE A 321 15.00 -12.36 15.33
CA PHE A 321 15.05 -12.59 13.88
C PHE A 321 14.36 -11.46 13.11
N PHE A 322 13.18 -11.04 13.55
CA PHE A 322 12.43 -9.93 12.95
C PHE A 322 13.25 -8.65 12.93
N TRP A 323 13.77 -8.20 14.07
CA TRP A 323 14.51 -6.93 14.13
C TRP A 323 15.84 -6.99 13.39
N SER A 324 16.48 -8.16 13.33
CA SER A 324 17.67 -8.36 12.48
C SER A 324 17.34 -8.16 11.00
N GLU A 325 16.27 -8.79 10.51
CA GLU A 325 15.86 -8.64 9.11
C GLU A 325 15.34 -7.23 8.84
N PHE A 326 14.57 -6.66 9.76
CA PHE A 326 14.02 -5.31 9.66
C PHE A 326 15.15 -4.29 9.50
N ASN A 327 16.14 -4.29 10.39
CA ASN A 327 17.24 -3.33 10.35
C ASN A 327 18.09 -3.48 9.08
N LYS A 328 18.32 -4.73 8.63
CA LYS A 328 19.00 -5.01 7.37
C LYS A 328 18.26 -4.37 6.19
N TYR A 329 16.98 -4.70 6.00
CA TYR A 329 16.19 -4.17 4.88
C TYR A 329 15.88 -2.68 5.00
N PHE A 330 15.82 -2.14 6.22
CA PHE A 330 15.63 -0.72 6.45
C PHE A 330 16.80 0.08 5.88
N ALA A 331 18.03 -0.38 6.13
CA ALA A 331 19.21 0.24 5.56
C ALA A 331 19.19 0.24 4.01
N HIS A 332 18.79 -0.88 3.40
CA HIS A 332 18.59 -0.95 1.96
C HIS A 332 17.54 0.04 1.47
N SER A 333 16.43 0.12 2.18
CA SER A 333 15.30 0.96 1.78
C SER A 333 15.61 2.45 1.89
N ILE A 334 16.40 2.87 2.89
CA ILE A 334 16.89 4.26 3.00
C ILE A 334 17.83 4.60 1.85
N VAL A 335 18.76 3.70 1.50
CA VAL A 335 19.64 3.91 0.35
C VAL A 335 18.82 4.02 -0.94
N TRP A 336 17.75 3.24 -1.07
CA TRP A 336 16.79 3.38 -2.16
C TRP A 336 16.08 4.73 -2.14
N THR A 337 15.59 5.23 -0.99
CA THR A 337 14.95 6.56 -0.96
C THR A 337 15.90 7.69 -1.30
N MET A 338 17.21 7.47 -1.18
CA MET A 338 18.25 8.41 -1.63
C MET A 338 18.62 8.28 -3.11
N GLY A 339 17.81 7.57 -3.89
CA GLY A 339 17.92 7.53 -5.34
C GLY A 339 18.95 6.54 -5.89
N PHE A 340 19.61 5.78 -5.02
CA PHE A 340 20.49 4.70 -5.44
C PHE A 340 19.68 3.48 -5.90
N ASP A 341 20.20 2.76 -6.88
CA ASP A 341 19.69 1.44 -7.23
C ASP A 341 20.29 0.43 -6.27
N VAL A 342 19.45 -0.22 -5.49
CA VAL A 342 19.87 -1.23 -4.52
C VAL A 342 19.14 -2.51 -4.85
N ASN A 343 19.91 -3.53 -5.22
CA ASN A 343 19.42 -4.88 -5.17
C ASN A 343 19.33 -5.27 -3.69
N HIS A 344 18.15 -5.68 -3.22
CA HIS A 344 17.93 -6.08 -1.83
C HIS A 344 18.69 -7.36 -1.45
N HIS A 345 19.40 -7.96 -2.41
CA HIS A 345 20.24 -9.15 -2.24
C HIS A 345 21.76 -8.85 -2.21
N SER A 346 22.21 -7.65 -2.59
CA SER A 346 23.65 -7.28 -2.54
C SER A 346 24.04 -6.73 -1.18
N ASN A 347 25.29 -6.86 -0.76
CA ASN A 347 25.75 -6.18 0.45
C ASN A 347 25.82 -4.66 0.23
N LEU A 348 25.38 -3.88 1.21
CA LEU A 348 25.62 -2.43 1.22
C LEU A 348 27.10 -2.15 1.48
N THR A 349 27.61 -1.11 0.84
CA THR A 349 28.92 -0.55 1.16
C THR A 349 28.92 0.08 2.55
N TRP A 350 30.09 0.26 3.14
CA TRP A 350 30.24 0.92 4.44
C TRP A 350 29.61 2.32 4.48
N ASP A 351 29.69 3.07 3.38
CA ASP A 351 29.14 4.43 3.32
C ASP A 351 27.62 4.41 3.22
N GLN A 352 27.07 3.49 2.41
CA GLN A 352 25.62 3.28 2.36
C GLN A 352 25.05 2.90 3.72
N LEU A 353 25.77 2.05 4.49
CA LEU A 353 25.42 1.72 5.86
C LEU A 353 25.54 2.93 6.80
N SER A 354 26.57 3.75 6.66
CA SER A 354 26.74 4.95 7.47
C SER A 354 25.60 5.94 7.27
N VAL A 355 25.22 6.17 6.01
CA VAL A 355 24.11 7.06 5.65
C VAL A 355 22.78 6.51 6.15
N ALA A 356 22.54 5.22 5.99
CA ALA A 356 21.36 4.56 6.55
C ALA A 356 21.26 4.72 8.07
N ARG A 357 22.38 4.59 8.79
CA ARG A 357 22.44 4.77 10.25
C ARG A 357 22.12 6.20 10.69
N GLU A 358 22.64 7.21 10.00
CA GLU A 358 22.34 8.60 10.35
C GLU A 358 20.87 8.96 10.06
N ALA A 359 20.32 8.48 8.94
CA ALA A 359 18.90 8.63 8.64
C ALA A 359 18.01 7.97 9.69
N ASP A 360 18.36 6.75 10.13
CA ASP A 360 17.64 6.02 11.19
C ASP A 360 17.66 6.77 12.53
N LYS A 361 18.86 7.22 12.97
CA LYS A 361 18.99 8.06 14.18
C LYS A 361 18.10 9.28 14.12
N PHE A 362 18.02 9.92 12.95
CA PHE A 362 17.14 11.08 12.79
C PHE A 362 15.67 10.70 12.93
N ILE A 363 15.19 9.70 12.18
CA ILE A 363 13.79 9.28 12.19
C ILE A 363 13.35 8.98 13.63
N ASN A 364 14.19 8.27 14.39
CA ASN A 364 13.91 7.92 15.78
C ASN A 364 13.98 9.12 16.74
N LYS A 365 14.86 10.10 16.50
CA LYS A 365 15.02 11.28 17.37
C LYS A 365 13.87 12.28 17.25
N TYR A 366 13.28 12.42 16.06
CA TYR A 366 12.30 13.47 15.78
C TYR A 366 10.88 12.96 15.50
N GLY A 367 10.65 11.64 15.52
CA GLY A 367 9.34 11.04 15.39
C GLY A 367 8.46 11.21 16.64
N GLN A 368 8.00 12.43 16.91
CA GLN A 368 6.97 12.64 17.92
C GLN A 368 5.58 12.34 17.34
N ALA A 369 4.69 11.80 18.17
CA ALA A 369 3.32 11.54 17.75
C ALA A 369 2.56 12.86 17.56
N SER A 370 1.97 13.07 16.39
CA SER A 370 1.12 14.23 16.10
C SER A 370 -0.14 13.80 15.33
N ARG A 371 -1.22 14.57 15.50
CA ARG A 371 -2.44 14.44 14.67
C ARG A 371 -2.24 15.29 13.41
N SER A 372 -2.48 14.71 12.23
CA SER A 372 -2.24 15.37 10.94
C SER A 372 -3.34 16.38 10.62
N ASP A 373 -2.95 17.64 10.37
CA ASP A 373 -3.70 18.59 9.51
C ASP A 373 -2.75 19.61 8.83
N ASP A 374 -1.54 19.83 9.35
CA ASP A 374 -0.57 20.77 8.77
C ASP A 374 0.40 20.11 7.77
N TYR A 375 0.07 20.16 6.48
CA TYR A 375 0.98 19.79 5.39
C TYR A 375 2.10 20.83 5.23
N LYS A 376 3.16 20.73 6.04
CA LYS A 376 4.37 21.55 5.86
C LYS A 376 5.31 20.87 4.87
N PHE A 377 5.63 21.57 3.77
CA PHE A 377 6.58 21.11 2.75
C PHE A 377 7.87 20.58 3.40
N ASP A 378 8.40 19.50 2.82
CA ASP A 378 9.26 18.48 3.42
C ASP A 378 10.54 19.02 4.08
N LYS A 379 10.39 19.61 5.27
CA LYS A 379 11.50 19.97 6.17
C LYS A 379 12.42 18.78 6.39
N TYR A 380 11.90 17.56 6.28
CA TYR A 380 12.69 16.36 6.47
C TYR A 380 13.70 16.16 5.32
N PHE A 381 13.24 16.18 4.07
CA PHE A 381 14.18 16.06 2.95
C PHE A 381 15.20 17.21 2.92
N ILE A 382 14.75 18.46 3.03
CA ILE A 382 15.60 19.65 2.89
C ILE A 382 16.61 19.77 4.04
N ASN A 383 16.18 19.62 5.30
CA ASN A 383 17.05 19.93 6.43
C ASN A 383 17.91 18.74 6.88
N ILE A 384 17.70 17.55 6.31
CA ILE A 384 18.29 16.31 6.84
C ILE A 384 18.87 15.46 5.73
N ILE A 385 18.01 14.97 4.83
CA ILE A 385 18.45 14.05 3.78
C ILE A 385 19.43 14.78 2.86
N LEU A 386 19.11 15.99 2.43
CA LEU A 386 19.96 16.77 1.53
C LEU A 386 21.36 17.07 2.14
N PRO A 387 21.51 17.60 3.37
CA PRO A 387 22.83 17.79 3.99
C PRO A 387 23.66 16.51 4.11
N GLU A 388 23.09 15.41 4.58
CA GLU A 388 23.82 14.14 4.73
C GLU A 388 24.17 13.52 3.36
N TYR A 389 23.27 13.64 2.38
CA TYR A 389 23.52 13.24 1.00
C TYR A 389 24.66 14.07 0.38
N MET A 390 24.71 15.37 0.64
CA MET A 390 25.81 16.24 0.20
C MET A 390 27.14 15.87 0.87
N LYS A 391 27.12 15.58 2.18
CA LYS A 391 28.30 15.12 2.93
C LYS A 391 28.83 13.79 2.38
N TYR A 392 27.93 12.85 2.11
CA TYR A 392 28.26 11.58 1.47
C TYR A 392 28.96 11.79 0.12
N ILE A 393 28.37 12.56 -0.80
CA ILE A 393 28.96 12.86 -2.12
C ILE A 393 30.34 13.50 -1.96
N SER A 394 30.44 14.52 -1.10
CA SER A 394 31.68 15.28 -0.90
C SER A 394 32.83 14.41 -0.39
N SER A 395 32.53 13.38 0.42
CA SER A 395 33.55 12.51 1.01
C SER A 395 34.11 11.43 0.07
N ARG A 396 33.50 11.22 -1.12
CA ARG A 396 33.65 9.96 -1.88
C ARG A 396 33.86 10.15 -3.39
N LYS A 397 34.69 11.14 -3.78
CA LYS A 397 35.16 11.36 -5.16
C LYS A 397 35.68 10.09 -5.85
N SER A 398 36.21 9.12 -5.09
CA SER A 398 36.75 7.84 -5.61
C SER A 398 35.72 6.70 -5.77
N PHE A 399 34.62 6.68 -5.02
CA PHE A 399 33.59 5.62 -5.09
C PHE A 399 32.67 5.81 -6.29
N LEU A 400 32.37 7.07 -6.61
CA LEU A 400 31.63 7.43 -7.81
C LEU A 400 32.38 7.00 -9.09
N THR A 401 33.72 7.00 -9.06
CA THR A 401 34.57 6.44 -10.11
C THR A 401 34.36 4.93 -10.32
N GLU A 402 33.94 4.19 -9.28
CA GLU A 402 33.72 2.73 -9.32
C GLU A 402 32.31 2.38 -9.86
N ILE A 403 31.28 3.14 -9.45
CA ILE A 403 29.92 3.06 -10.05
C ILE A 403 29.95 3.40 -11.54
N VAL A 404 30.75 4.41 -11.92
CA VAL A 404 30.97 4.78 -13.32
C VAL A 404 31.63 3.64 -14.10
N LYS A 405 32.59 2.92 -13.50
CA LYS A 405 33.26 1.76 -14.14
C LYS A 405 32.34 0.56 -14.38
N GLU A 406 31.38 0.29 -13.48
CA GLU A 406 30.38 -0.76 -13.70
C GLU A 406 29.38 -0.42 -14.83
N LYS A 407 29.01 0.87 -14.96
CA LYS A 407 28.09 1.34 -16.02
C LYS A 407 28.79 1.62 -17.36
N GLN A 408 30.09 1.92 -17.37
CA GLN A 408 30.90 2.17 -18.57
C GLN A 408 31.01 0.98 -19.54
N LYS A 409 30.52 -0.21 -19.19
CA LYS A 409 30.34 -1.30 -20.16
C LYS A 409 29.21 -1.05 -21.17
N ASN A 410 28.32 -0.08 -20.93
CA ASN A 410 27.29 0.38 -21.86
C ASN A 410 27.17 1.91 -21.81
N GLU A 411 27.82 2.59 -22.76
CA GLU A 411 27.79 4.05 -23.03
C GLU A 411 28.20 5.01 -21.88
N VAL A 412 28.91 6.06 -22.26
CA VAL A 412 29.69 6.95 -21.38
C VAL A 412 28.77 7.91 -20.62
N ALA A 413 28.23 7.45 -19.49
CA ALA A 413 27.65 8.34 -18.50
C ALA A 413 28.77 8.99 -17.65
N SER A 414 28.87 10.32 -17.65
CA SER A 414 29.82 11.03 -16.78
C SER A 414 29.49 10.83 -15.30
N GLU A 415 30.49 10.91 -14.42
CA GLU A 415 30.31 10.81 -12.96
C GLU A 415 29.24 11.78 -12.44
N LYS A 416 29.27 13.01 -12.97
CA LYS A 416 28.30 14.06 -12.68
C LYS A 416 26.86 13.68 -13.02
N TYR A 417 26.65 13.04 -14.17
CA TYR A 417 25.33 12.56 -14.58
C TYR A 417 24.78 11.52 -13.59
N THR A 418 25.62 10.62 -13.09
CA THR A 418 25.19 9.59 -12.13
C THR A 418 24.75 10.20 -10.80
N ILE A 419 25.51 11.18 -10.28
CA ILE A 419 25.18 11.90 -9.04
C ILE A 419 23.86 12.65 -9.18
N VAL A 420 23.69 13.39 -10.27
CA VAL A 420 22.50 14.21 -10.52
C VAL A 420 21.27 13.33 -10.74
N ASN A 421 21.40 12.23 -11.48
CA ASN A 421 20.32 11.25 -11.64
C ASN A 421 19.94 10.62 -10.28
N GLY A 422 20.93 10.26 -9.45
CA GLY A 422 20.69 9.79 -8.07
C GLY A 422 19.93 10.81 -7.23
N PHE A 423 20.35 12.08 -7.25
CA PHE A 423 19.67 13.15 -6.52
C PHE A 423 18.22 13.35 -6.98
N LEU A 424 17.97 13.34 -8.29
CA LEU A 424 16.64 13.50 -8.84
C LEU A 424 15.72 12.34 -8.50
N ARG A 425 16.25 11.11 -8.50
CA ARG A 425 15.53 9.93 -7.99
C ARG A 425 15.21 10.11 -6.51
N ALA A 426 16.15 10.58 -5.70
CA ALA A 426 15.94 10.85 -4.28
C ALA A 426 14.83 11.87 -4.05
N LEU A 427 14.90 12.99 -4.78
CA LEU A 427 13.95 14.08 -4.72
C LEU A 427 12.54 13.59 -5.07
N LYS A 428 12.40 12.82 -6.17
CA LYS A 428 11.12 12.22 -6.54
C LYS A 428 10.61 11.25 -5.50
N ARG A 429 11.44 10.30 -5.05
CA ARG A 429 11.04 9.29 -4.05
C ARG A 429 10.60 9.91 -2.73
N ASN A 430 11.18 11.05 -2.33
CA ASN A 430 10.84 11.71 -1.06
C ASN A 430 9.71 12.74 -1.16
N ILE A 431 9.64 13.54 -2.23
CA ILE A 431 8.62 14.58 -2.34
C ILE A 431 7.27 14.00 -2.76
N LEU A 432 7.25 12.89 -3.52
CA LEU A 432 6.00 12.31 -3.99
C LEU A 432 5.04 11.83 -2.91
N PRO A 433 5.50 11.18 -1.82
CA PRO A 433 4.67 10.90 -0.65
C PRO A 433 3.79 12.08 -0.22
N SER A 434 4.34 13.30 -0.34
CA SER A 434 3.62 14.52 0.04
C SER A 434 2.61 15.01 -1.00
N VAL A 435 2.70 14.54 -2.25
CA VAL A 435 1.82 14.89 -3.39
C VAL A 435 0.66 13.90 -3.53
N ILE A 436 0.85 12.63 -3.16
CA ILE A 436 -0.17 11.57 -3.30
C ILE A 436 -0.52 11.01 -1.92
N ALA A 437 -0.78 11.89 -0.96
CA ALA A 437 -1.42 11.48 0.28
C ALA A 437 -2.89 11.15 0.00
N LYS A 438 -3.50 10.25 0.77
CA LYS A 438 -4.92 9.87 0.61
C LYS A 438 -5.85 11.08 0.66
N SER A 439 -5.55 12.06 1.51
CA SER A 439 -6.24 13.36 1.57
C SER A 439 -6.22 14.11 0.25
N THR A 440 -5.14 13.97 -0.51
CA THR A 440 -4.87 14.66 -1.78
C THR A 440 -5.61 13.98 -2.94
N LEU A 441 -5.80 12.65 -2.86
CA LEU A 441 -6.63 11.90 -3.80
C LEU A 441 -8.14 12.04 -3.53
N SER A 442 -8.56 12.43 -2.33
CA SER A 442 -9.97 12.50 -1.94
C SER A 442 -10.85 13.39 -2.85
N PRO A 443 -10.42 14.61 -3.26
CA PRO A 443 -11.18 15.43 -4.21
C PRO A 443 -11.28 14.78 -5.60
N TYR A 444 -10.19 14.09 -6.00
CA TYR A 444 -10.08 13.43 -7.29
C TYR A 444 -10.91 12.15 -7.39
N ILE A 445 -11.24 11.53 -6.27
CA ILE A 445 -12.11 10.35 -6.20
C ILE A 445 -13.53 10.74 -5.72
N SER A 446 -13.86 12.04 -5.71
CA SER A 446 -15.17 12.50 -5.21
C SER A 446 -16.32 11.83 -5.96
N SER A 447 -17.30 11.33 -5.20
CA SER A 447 -18.30 10.37 -5.67
C SER A 447 -19.32 10.93 -6.67
N GLU A 448 -19.23 12.20 -7.05
CA GLU A 448 -20.31 12.90 -7.73
C GLU A 448 -20.23 12.91 -9.25
N ILE A 449 -19.07 12.66 -9.88
CA ILE A 449 -18.90 13.05 -11.30
C ILE A 449 -18.39 11.94 -12.23
N TYR A 450 -17.89 10.81 -11.74
CA TYR A 450 -17.20 9.87 -12.65
C TYR A 450 -18.09 8.80 -13.30
N THR A 451 -17.93 8.66 -14.62
CA THR A 451 -18.30 7.52 -15.46
C THR A 451 -17.34 6.34 -15.25
N SER A 452 -17.68 5.16 -15.78
CA SER A 452 -16.80 3.98 -15.74
C SER A 452 -15.46 4.21 -16.43
N GLU A 453 -15.47 4.90 -17.57
CA GLU A 453 -14.27 5.17 -18.37
C GLU A 453 -13.32 6.10 -17.61
N GLU A 454 -13.85 7.18 -17.02
CA GLU A 454 -13.04 8.11 -16.25
C GLU A 454 -12.38 7.44 -15.04
N ILE A 455 -13.07 6.58 -14.28
CA ILE A 455 -12.45 5.89 -13.14
C ILE A 455 -11.26 5.05 -13.58
N GLY A 456 -11.41 4.29 -14.67
CA GLY A 456 -10.35 3.46 -15.21
C GLY A 456 -9.15 4.27 -15.67
N GLU A 457 -9.38 5.34 -16.44
CA GLU A 457 -8.32 6.24 -16.91
C GLU A 457 -7.54 6.86 -15.76
N ARG A 458 -8.25 7.31 -14.71
CA ARG A 458 -7.69 7.97 -13.54
C ARG A 458 -6.81 7.03 -12.71
N ILE A 459 -7.23 5.77 -12.56
CA ILE A 459 -6.40 4.74 -11.90
C ILE A 459 -5.11 4.49 -12.72
N GLU A 460 -5.20 4.39 -14.05
CA GLU A 460 -4.02 4.19 -14.89
C GLU A 460 -3.10 5.42 -14.96
N GLU A 461 -3.65 6.64 -14.89
CA GLU A 461 -2.90 7.90 -14.81
C GLU A 461 -2.04 7.92 -13.54
N ILE A 462 -2.65 7.63 -12.38
CA ILE A 462 -1.94 7.50 -11.10
C ILE A 462 -0.86 6.41 -11.20
N PHE A 463 -1.18 5.26 -11.76
CA PHE A 463 -0.23 4.17 -11.91
C PHE A 463 0.97 4.55 -12.80
N SER A 464 0.72 5.13 -13.97
CA SER A 464 1.78 5.57 -14.89
C SER A 464 2.73 6.54 -14.18
N PHE A 465 2.15 7.46 -13.42
CA PHE A 465 2.91 8.42 -12.65
C PHE A 465 3.83 7.76 -11.61
N PHE A 466 3.37 6.72 -10.89
CA PHE A 466 4.23 5.98 -9.96
C PHE A 466 5.28 5.11 -10.66
N LYS A 467 4.93 4.51 -11.80
CA LYS A 467 5.85 3.66 -12.56
C LYS A 467 7.09 4.43 -12.99
N ASP A 468 6.91 5.68 -13.40
CA ASP A 468 8.02 6.58 -13.78
C ASP A 468 8.93 6.91 -12.59
N ILE A 469 8.43 6.79 -11.36
CA ILE A 469 9.16 7.13 -10.13
C ILE A 469 9.88 5.91 -9.56
N ALA A 470 9.27 4.74 -9.69
CA ALA A 470 9.86 3.48 -9.26
C ALA A 470 11.10 3.10 -10.11
N ASN A 471 11.00 3.23 -11.44
CA ASN A 471 11.98 2.63 -12.36
C ASN A 471 13.22 3.48 -12.67
N GLY A 472 13.26 4.74 -12.23
CA GLY A 472 14.39 5.63 -12.46
C GLY A 472 14.62 5.97 -13.95
N PHE A 473 15.59 6.84 -14.22
CA PHE A 473 15.86 7.36 -15.57
C PHE A 473 17.06 6.66 -16.21
N ASN A 474 16.89 6.30 -17.48
CA ASN A 474 17.96 5.83 -18.37
C ASN A 474 18.29 6.85 -19.48
N THR A 475 17.76 8.07 -19.38
CA THR A 475 17.86 9.10 -20.42
C THR A 475 18.48 10.39 -19.88
N GLU A 476 19.26 11.07 -20.72
CA GLU A 476 19.87 12.37 -20.39
C GLU A 476 18.85 13.44 -20.01
N THR A 477 17.66 13.36 -20.61
CA THR A 477 16.51 14.19 -20.27
C THR A 477 15.60 13.42 -19.32
N ILE A 478 15.39 14.02 -18.16
CA ILE A 478 14.68 13.46 -17.02
C ILE A 478 13.33 14.17 -16.93
N ASN A 479 12.24 13.45 -17.09
CA ASN A 479 10.93 14.02 -16.82
C ASN A 479 10.78 14.18 -15.29
N ILE A 480 10.76 15.42 -14.80
CA ILE A 480 10.58 15.76 -13.39
C ILE A 480 9.12 15.59 -13.01
N ILE A 481 8.22 16.14 -13.81
CA ILE A 481 6.77 16.04 -13.65
C ILE A 481 6.14 15.87 -15.02
N LYS A 482 5.29 14.85 -15.14
CA LYS A 482 4.50 14.56 -16.32
C LYS A 482 3.04 14.75 -15.95
N THR A 483 2.35 15.68 -16.60
CA THR A 483 0.91 15.83 -16.49
C THR A 483 0.26 15.75 -17.88
N ASP A 484 -1.06 15.79 -17.93
CA ASP A 484 -1.84 15.94 -19.16
C ASP A 484 -1.56 17.25 -19.90
N LYS A 485 -1.18 18.31 -19.17
CA LYS A 485 -0.95 19.66 -19.72
C LYS A 485 0.51 19.98 -19.95
N VAL A 486 1.37 19.55 -19.02
CA VAL A 486 2.75 20.02 -18.92
C VAL A 486 3.70 18.89 -18.53
N ASP A 487 4.77 18.78 -19.32
CA ASP A 487 5.95 18.00 -19.01
C ASP A 487 7.08 18.94 -18.59
N ILE A 488 7.50 18.86 -17.33
CA ILE A 488 8.71 19.53 -16.85
C ILE A 488 9.86 18.57 -17.01
N LEU A 489 10.77 18.90 -17.91
CA LEU A 489 11.94 18.10 -18.24
C LEU A 489 13.19 18.77 -17.67
N PHE A 490 14.11 17.97 -17.18
CA PHE A 490 15.43 18.40 -16.73
C PHE A 490 16.51 17.68 -17.53
N ASN A 491 17.37 18.44 -18.19
CA ASN A 491 18.53 17.91 -18.88
C ASN A 491 19.69 17.80 -17.88
N ALA A 492 20.05 16.57 -17.51
CA ALA A 492 21.10 16.33 -16.51
C ALA A 492 22.52 16.59 -17.03
N THR A 493 22.71 16.69 -18.34
CA THR A 493 24.00 17.03 -18.97
C THR A 493 24.24 18.54 -18.94
N HIS A 494 23.21 19.32 -19.25
CA HIS A 494 23.29 20.78 -19.35
C HIS A 494 22.84 21.49 -18.06
N TYR A 495 22.23 20.78 -17.12
CA TYR A 495 21.60 21.29 -15.89
C TYR A 495 20.46 22.28 -16.13
N THR A 496 19.67 22.00 -17.16
CA THR A 496 18.68 22.95 -17.68
C THR A 496 17.27 22.38 -17.61
N PHE A 497 16.30 23.26 -17.34
CA PHE A 497 14.90 22.91 -17.35
C PHE A 497 14.26 23.28 -18.68
N SER A 498 13.34 22.44 -19.16
CA SER A 498 12.45 22.78 -20.26
C SER A 498 11.02 22.39 -19.92
N VAL A 499 10.07 23.11 -20.51
CA VAL A 499 8.64 22.86 -20.34
C VAL A 499 8.11 22.43 -21.69
N LYS A 500 7.51 21.25 -21.76
CA LYS A 500 6.82 20.79 -22.96
C LYS A 500 5.32 20.77 -22.66
N GLU A 501 4.58 21.62 -23.36
CA GLU A 501 3.12 21.60 -23.38
C GLU A 501 2.63 20.61 -24.44
N ALA A 502 1.40 20.13 -24.31
CA ALA A 502 0.79 19.16 -25.23
C ALA A 502 0.93 19.52 -26.72
N HIS A 503 1.10 20.80 -27.05
CA HIS A 503 1.21 21.30 -28.43
C HIS A 503 2.43 22.19 -28.72
N ASN A 504 3.30 22.51 -27.74
CA ASN A 504 4.47 23.39 -27.93
C ASN A 504 5.61 23.04 -26.94
N THR A 505 6.86 23.07 -27.40
CA THR A 505 8.02 22.99 -26.49
C THR A 505 8.54 24.39 -26.19
N ILE A 506 8.46 24.81 -24.93
CA ILE A 506 9.04 26.07 -24.45
C ILE A 506 10.42 25.76 -23.86
N HIS A 507 11.47 26.07 -24.63
CA HIS A 507 12.84 26.08 -24.13
C HIS A 507 13.08 27.41 -23.41
N ALA A 508 12.95 27.42 -22.08
CA ALA A 508 13.26 28.63 -21.32
C ALA A 508 13.90 28.30 -19.98
N GLU A 509 15.23 28.16 -20.00
CA GLU A 509 16.12 27.96 -18.84
C GLU A 509 15.88 28.96 -17.70
N THR A 510 15.39 30.16 -18.02
CA THR A 510 15.21 31.26 -17.06
C THR A 510 13.75 31.61 -16.76
N LYS A 511 12.76 31.05 -17.48
CA LYS A 511 11.34 31.41 -17.32
C LYS A 511 10.49 30.35 -16.63
N ILE A 512 11.05 29.21 -16.21
CA ILE A 512 10.22 28.16 -15.62
C ILE A 512 9.52 28.61 -14.34
N HIS A 513 10.17 29.40 -13.47
CA HIS A 513 9.50 29.91 -12.27
C HIS A 513 8.42 30.94 -12.60
N GLU A 514 8.64 31.82 -13.59
CA GLU A 514 7.63 32.77 -14.05
C GLU A 514 6.45 32.05 -14.70
N TYR A 515 6.72 31.01 -15.49
CA TYR A 515 5.72 30.13 -16.08
C TYR A 515 4.90 29.44 -14.99
N LEU A 516 5.55 28.79 -14.03
CA LEU A 516 4.88 28.14 -12.89
C LEU A 516 4.10 29.13 -12.03
N GLN A 517 4.54 30.39 -11.92
CA GLN A 517 3.79 31.40 -11.18
C GLN A 517 2.52 31.87 -11.91
N ARG A 518 2.50 31.78 -13.25
CA ARG A 518 1.34 32.11 -14.09
C ARG A 518 0.39 30.92 -14.24
N GLU A 519 0.95 29.74 -14.47
CA GLU A 519 0.22 28.52 -14.74
C GLU A 519 0.03 27.71 -13.46
N LYS A 520 -1.24 27.51 -13.09
CA LYS A 520 -1.58 26.65 -11.97
C LYS A 520 -1.40 25.19 -12.40
N ILE A 521 -0.34 24.54 -11.93
CA ILE A 521 -0.09 23.12 -12.19
C ILE A 521 -0.80 22.29 -11.15
N GLU A 522 -1.74 21.48 -11.64
CA GLU A 522 -2.49 20.53 -10.84
C GLU A 522 -2.07 19.10 -11.19
N ILE A 523 -1.85 18.27 -10.17
CA ILE A 523 -1.80 16.82 -10.30
C ILE A 523 -2.98 16.27 -9.52
N PHE A 524 -3.80 15.48 -10.19
CA PHE A 524 -5.00 14.89 -9.60
C PHE A 524 -5.93 15.95 -8.96
N GLY A 525 -6.09 17.10 -9.62
CA GLY A 525 -6.91 18.23 -9.12
C GLY A 525 -6.32 18.97 -7.92
N VAL A 526 -5.07 18.68 -7.55
CA VAL A 526 -4.38 19.37 -6.47
C VAL A 526 -3.30 20.26 -7.03
N ASP A 527 -3.39 21.54 -6.68
CA ASP A 527 -2.36 22.54 -6.98
C ASP A 527 -1.04 22.16 -6.31
N ILE A 528 -0.09 21.74 -7.14
CA ILE A 528 1.26 21.40 -6.69
C ILE A 528 2.28 22.45 -7.09
N THR A 529 1.86 23.56 -7.70
CA THR A 529 2.73 24.61 -8.27
C THR A 529 3.85 25.03 -7.33
N LYS A 530 3.51 25.36 -6.07
CA LYS A 530 4.50 25.76 -5.05
C LYS A 530 5.54 24.68 -4.77
N ARG A 531 5.13 23.40 -4.84
CA ARG A 531 6.00 22.24 -4.62
C ARG A 531 6.97 22.08 -5.78
N ILE A 532 6.47 22.24 -7.01
CA ILE A 532 7.30 22.21 -8.23
C ILE A 532 8.35 23.31 -8.18
N ILE A 533 7.96 24.55 -7.86
CA ILE A 533 8.89 25.68 -7.76
C ILE A 533 9.98 25.40 -6.70
N CYS A 534 9.62 24.76 -5.59
CA CYS A 534 10.62 24.39 -4.59
C CYS A 534 11.55 23.27 -5.08
N MET A 535 11.02 22.28 -5.79
CA MET A 535 11.83 21.22 -6.43
C MET A 535 12.83 21.77 -7.43
N THR A 536 12.39 22.64 -8.34
CA THR A 536 13.26 23.21 -9.38
C THR A 536 14.39 24.04 -8.75
N LYS A 537 14.10 24.82 -7.70
CA LYS A 537 15.11 25.56 -6.92
C LYS A 537 16.12 24.62 -6.27
N LEU A 538 15.67 23.55 -5.61
CA LEU A 538 16.57 22.57 -4.97
C LEU A 538 17.50 21.90 -5.98
N ILE A 539 17.00 21.58 -7.17
CA ILE A 539 17.80 20.98 -8.25
C ILE A 539 18.84 21.99 -8.76
N GLN A 540 18.45 23.25 -8.99
CA GLN A 540 19.37 24.31 -9.42
C GLN A 540 20.48 24.52 -8.38
N ASP A 541 20.12 24.68 -7.10
CA ASP A 541 21.08 24.85 -6.00
C ASP A 541 22.05 23.66 -5.89
N PHE A 542 21.54 22.44 -6.08
CA PHE A 542 22.36 21.22 -6.08
C PHE A 542 23.35 21.20 -7.25
N CYS A 543 22.91 21.53 -8.46
CA CYS A 543 23.77 21.57 -9.65
C CYS A 543 24.86 22.63 -9.53
N LEU A 544 24.52 23.82 -9.03
CA LEU A 544 25.49 24.90 -8.77
C LEU A 544 26.57 24.46 -7.77
N ARG A 545 26.18 23.73 -6.71
CA ARG A 545 27.15 23.18 -5.75
C ARG A 545 28.09 22.18 -6.42
N ILE A 546 27.56 21.26 -7.25
CA ILE A 546 28.38 20.29 -8.00
C ILE A 546 29.38 21.00 -8.92
N GLN A 547 28.94 22.03 -9.66
CA GLN A 547 29.83 22.82 -10.50
C GLN A 547 30.96 23.47 -9.67
N SER A 548 30.62 24.04 -8.51
CA SER A 548 31.62 24.69 -7.63
C SER A 548 32.62 23.73 -6.96
N PHE A 549 32.30 22.43 -6.88
CA PHE A 549 33.24 21.42 -6.40
C PHE A 549 34.31 21.10 -7.45
N ASP A 550 33.99 21.26 -8.73
CA ASP A 550 34.90 20.99 -9.84
C ASP A 550 35.91 22.12 -10.02
N GLU A 551 35.48 23.38 -9.86
CA GLU A 551 36.36 24.55 -9.97
C GLU A 551 37.41 24.65 -8.84
N ARG A 552 37.21 23.95 -7.72
CA ARG A 552 38.13 23.96 -6.57
C ARG A 552 39.10 22.77 -6.54
N ALA A 553 38.89 21.76 -7.38
CA ALA A 553 39.70 20.56 -7.44
C ALA A 553 40.61 20.56 -8.67
#